data_AF-A0A4Q7KS65-F1
#
_entry.id   AF-A0A4Q7KS65-F1
#
_cell.length_a   1.000
_cell.length_b   1.000
_cell.length_c   1.000
_cell.angle_alpha   90.00
_cell.angle_beta   90.00
_cell.angle_gamma   90.00
#
_symmetry.space_group_name_H-M   'P 1'
#
loop_
_entity.id
_entity.type
_entity.pdbx_description
1 polymer ?
#
loop_
_entity_poly.entity_id
_entity_poly.type
_entity_poly.pdbx_seq_one_letter_code
_entity_poly.pdbx_strand_id
1 'polypeptide(L)'
;MAELEIVERDKAALCADEVRLLARYNQLRGGVENVSEEIGQALKWSPGHASHQVVMAEALVTRLPQTLSALGRGVIDWAKARAMYEVTRPLSDEDAARVEAGVLVDAPDYYTRFQRKVRYWVNKVDPDGAEQRRKDRCVTFTQDDDGEAFLGIRGPVEQLYPAYVRIDQHARRLKQQGDARSLDNLRFDVAMDHLCGENQSHIKTIVWVTVPHTTLLGVMTSRVSYSASTHSPRKSCASWPPTRNRRGGEFSMIRRAG
;
A
#
# COMPACT_ATOMS: atom_id res chain seq x y z
N MET A 1 -16.30 26.23 21.51
CA MET A 1 -15.54 25.00 21.85
C MET A 1 -16.44 23.77 21.83
N ALA A 2 -17.52 23.71 22.61
CA ALA A 2 -18.46 22.57 22.59
C ALA A 2 -19.03 22.24 21.20
N GLU A 3 -19.38 23.25 20.40
CA GLU A 3 -19.87 23.05 19.02
C GLU A 3 -18.83 22.39 18.10
N LEU A 4 -17.55 22.75 18.26
CA LEU A 4 -16.46 22.16 17.49
C LEU A 4 -16.25 20.69 17.87
N GLU A 5 -16.36 20.37 19.16
CA GLU A 5 -16.29 18.99 19.65
C GLU A 5 -17.43 18.12 19.11
N ILE A 6 -18.64 18.68 19.00
CA ILE A 6 -19.79 18.01 18.37
C ILE A 6 -19.49 17.73 16.89
N VAL A 7 -19.02 18.74 16.14
CA VAL A 7 -18.69 18.58 14.72
C VAL A 7 -17.63 17.49 14.49
N GLU A 8 -16.58 17.46 15.32
CA GLU A 8 -15.55 16.41 15.22
C GLU A 8 -16.11 15.02 15.56
N ARG A 9 -17.04 14.93 16.52
CA ARG A 9 -17.73 13.68 16.84
C ARG A 9 -18.60 13.18 15.68
N ASP A 10 -19.36 14.07 15.06
CA ASP A 10 -20.24 13.76 13.93
C ASP A 10 -19.42 13.35 12.70
N LYS A 11 -18.30 14.04 12.43
CA LYS A 11 -17.35 13.62 11.40
C LYS A 11 -16.83 12.21 11.64
N ALA A 12 -16.41 11.90 12.88
CA ALA A 12 -15.93 10.58 13.23
C ALA A 12 -17.00 9.50 13.01
N ALA A 13 -18.26 9.78 13.38
CA ALA A 13 -19.39 8.88 13.12
C ALA A 13 -19.61 8.64 11.62
N LEU A 14 -19.64 9.71 10.81
CA LEU A 14 -19.79 9.61 9.35
C LEU A 14 -18.63 8.85 8.70
N CYS A 15 -17.39 9.05 9.15
CA CYS A 15 -16.24 8.27 8.68
C CYS A 15 -16.39 6.77 9.03
N ALA A 16 -16.94 6.44 10.19
CA ALA A 16 -17.20 5.04 10.54
C ALA A 16 -18.28 4.42 9.65
N ASP A 17 -19.32 5.19 9.29
CA ASP A 17 -20.36 4.72 8.37
C ASP A 17 -19.84 4.55 6.95
N GLU A 18 -19.00 5.47 6.47
CA GLU A 18 -18.29 5.34 5.20
C GLU A 18 -17.48 4.04 5.15
N VAL A 19 -16.69 3.76 6.18
CA VAL A 19 -15.93 2.49 6.30
C VAL A 19 -16.85 1.28 6.23
N ARG A 20 -17.96 1.28 6.96
CA ARG A 20 -18.92 0.16 6.92
C ARG A 20 -19.53 -0.02 5.54
N LEU A 21 -19.87 1.07 4.85
CA LEU A 21 -20.44 1.04 3.51
C LEU A 21 -19.43 0.53 2.48
N LEU A 22 -18.19 1.00 2.51
CA LEU A 22 -17.12 0.54 1.63
C LEU A 22 -16.85 -0.96 1.80
N ALA A 23 -16.72 -1.42 3.05
CA ALA A 23 -16.49 -2.84 3.35
C ALA A 23 -17.69 -3.71 2.94
N ARG A 24 -18.91 -3.27 3.25
CA ARG A 24 -20.14 -3.99 2.86
C ARG A 24 -20.27 -4.07 1.34
N TYR A 25 -19.98 -2.98 0.63
CA TYR A 25 -20.01 -2.95 -0.82
C TYR A 25 -18.97 -3.92 -1.41
N ASN A 26 -17.76 -3.96 -0.85
CA ASN A 26 -16.74 -4.93 -1.26
C ASN A 26 -17.19 -6.38 -1.05
N GLN A 27 -17.78 -6.70 0.10
CA GLN A 27 -18.30 -8.04 0.40
C GLN A 27 -19.43 -8.46 -0.56
N LEU A 28 -20.40 -7.55 -0.83
CA LEU A 28 -21.50 -7.82 -1.76
C LEU A 28 -21.02 -8.04 -3.21
N ARG A 29 -19.88 -7.44 -3.57
CA ARG A 29 -19.27 -7.53 -4.90
C ARG A 29 -18.08 -8.49 -4.96
N GLY A 30 -17.85 -9.29 -3.92
CA GLY A 30 -16.65 -10.12 -3.68
C GLY A 30 -16.35 -11.25 -4.69
N GLY A 31 -16.90 -11.19 -5.90
CA GLY A 31 -16.56 -12.03 -7.06
C GLY A 31 -16.32 -11.23 -8.34
N VAL A 32 -16.27 -9.89 -8.27
CA VAL A 32 -16.06 -8.99 -9.40
C VAL A 32 -14.65 -8.37 -9.29
N GLU A 33 -13.78 -8.62 -10.26
CA GLU A 33 -12.58 -7.77 -10.47
C GLU A 33 -13.09 -6.34 -10.70
N ASN A 34 -12.57 -5.35 -9.94
CA ASN A 34 -12.76 -3.89 -10.11
C ASN A 34 -13.67 -3.14 -9.11
N VAL A 35 -14.00 -3.69 -7.94
CA VAL A 35 -14.79 -2.97 -6.90
C VAL A 35 -14.21 -1.58 -6.57
N SER A 36 -12.88 -1.47 -6.43
CA SER A 36 -12.22 -0.20 -6.15
C SER A 36 -12.34 0.82 -7.29
N GLU A 37 -12.43 0.38 -8.54
CA GLU A 37 -12.58 1.28 -9.69
C GLU A 37 -14.01 1.84 -9.76
N GLU A 38 -15.03 1.02 -9.48
CA GLU A 38 -16.42 1.48 -9.38
C GLU A 38 -16.58 2.53 -8.27
N ILE A 39 -16.01 2.27 -7.10
CA ILE A 39 -15.98 3.23 -5.98
C ILE A 39 -15.23 4.50 -6.39
N GLY A 40 -14.06 4.35 -7.03
CA GLY A 40 -13.26 5.48 -7.51
C GLY A 40 -14.03 6.37 -8.49
N GLN A 41 -14.77 5.75 -9.42
CA GLN A 41 -15.58 6.46 -10.40
C GLN A 41 -16.78 7.18 -9.75
N ALA A 42 -17.44 6.54 -8.80
CA ALA A 42 -18.60 7.08 -8.09
C ALA A 42 -18.20 8.26 -7.18
N LEU A 43 -17.12 8.10 -6.40
CA LEU A 43 -16.66 9.08 -5.41
C LEU A 43 -15.61 10.07 -5.94
N LYS A 44 -15.23 9.96 -7.23
CA LYS A 44 -14.19 10.77 -7.88
C LYS A 44 -12.83 10.66 -7.19
N TRP A 45 -12.49 9.45 -6.76
CA TRP A 45 -11.19 9.13 -6.19
C TRP A 45 -10.25 8.53 -7.25
N SER A 46 -8.95 8.74 -7.08
CA SER A 46 -7.96 8.02 -7.89
C SER A 46 -8.01 6.52 -7.61
N PRO A 47 -7.65 5.65 -8.56
CA PRO A 47 -7.70 4.20 -8.39
C PRO A 47 -6.89 3.71 -7.17
N GLY A 48 -5.69 4.27 -6.98
CA GLY A 48 -4.84 3.99 -5.82
C GLY A 48 -5.49 4.38 -4.49
N HIS A 49 -6.14 5.55 -4.44
CA HIS A 49 -6.85 6.01 -3.24
C HIS A 49 -8.05 5.10 -2.92
N ALA A 50 -8.89 4.80 -3.92
CA ALA A 50 -10.05 3.95 -3.73
C ALA A 50 -9.65 2.53 -3.30
N SER A 51 -8.60 1.96 -3.90
CA SER A 51 -8.06 0.66 -3.50
C SER A 51 -7.57 0.67 -2.04
N HIS A 52 -6.82 1.71 -1.63
CA HIS A 52 -6.36 1.82 -0.25
C HIS A 52 -7.51 1.96 0.75
N GLN A 53 -8.53 2.76 0.42
CA GLN A 53 -9.71 2.94 1.26
C GLN A 53 -10.51 1.64 1.43
N VAL A 54 -10.72 0.88 0.35
CA VAL A 54 -11.42 -0.42 0.42
C VAL A 54 -10.67 -1.40 1.31
N VAL A 55 -9.34 -1.53 1.13
CA VAL A 55 -8.51 -2.42 1.94
C VAL A 55 -8.51 -2.01 3.42
N MET A 56 -8.41 -0.71 3.70
CA MET A 56 -8.48 -0.19 5.07
C MET A 56 -9.85 -0.43 5.69
N ALA A 57 -10.93 -0.19 4.94
CA ALA A 57 -12.29 -0.39 5.40
C ALA A 57 -12.55 -1.84 5.78
N GLU A 58 -12.12 -2.78 4.94
CA GLU A 58 -12.24 -4.20 5.22
C GLU A 58 -11.43 -4.61 6.45
N ALA A 59 -10.19 -4.12 6.59
CA ALA A 59 -9.38 -4.37 7.77
C ALA A 59 -9.99 -3.79 9.06
N LEU A 60 -10.58 -2.59 9.01
CA LEU A 60 -11.26 -1.98 10.15
C LEU A 60 -12.53 -2.75 10.56
N VAL A 61 -13.25 -3.34 9.61
CA VAL A 61 -14.44 -4.15 9.91
C VAL A 61 -14.09 -5.53 10.43
N THR A 62 -13.04 -6.17 9.89
CA THR A 62 -12.72 -7.58 10.16
C THR A 62 -11.66 -7.77 11.23
N ARG A 63 -10.62 -6.94 11.24
CA ARG A 63 -9.43 -7.09 12.09
C ARG A 63 -9.40 -6.12 13.28
N LEU A 64 -9.99 -4.94 13.12
CA LEU A 64 -9.98 -3.85 14.13
C LEU A 64 -11.39 -3.33 14.48
N PRO A 65 -12.33 -4.23 14.86
CA PRO A 65 -13.72 -3.86 15.07
C PRO A 65 -13.93 -2.91 16.25
N GLN A 66 -13.11 -2.97 17.32
CA GLN A 66 -13.27 -2.04 18.45
C GLN A 66 -12.79 -0.63 18.08
N THR A 67 -11.79 -0.50 17.20
CA THR A 67 -11.32 0.77 16.65
C THR A 67 -12.41 1.41 15.81
N LEU A 68 -13.05 0.64 14.92
CA LEU A 68 -14.21 1.12 14.16
C LEU A 68 -15.37 1.53 15.08
N SER A 69 -15.61 0.77 16.15
CA SER A 69 -16.61 1.09 17.17
C SER A 69 -16.27 2.39 17.92
N ALA A 70 -15.00 2.60 18.29
CA ALA A 70 -14.52 3.80 18.96
C ALA A 70 -14.62 5.03 18.05
N LEU A 71 -14.30 4.87 16.76
CA LEU A 71 -14.49 5.90 15.73
C LEU A 71 -15.97 6.28 15.60
N GLY A 72 -16.86 5.29 15.51
CA GLY A 72 -18.30 5.53 15.41
C GLY A 72 -18.92 6.22 16.63
N ARG A 73 -18.32 6.06 17.82
CA ARG A 73 -18.72 6.78 19.04
C ARG A 73 -18.04 8.15 19.19
N GLY A 74 -17.13 8.51 18.29
CA GLY A 74 -16.27 9.69 18.37
C GLY A 74 -15.34 9.71 19.58
N VAL A 75 -14.96 8.54 20.09
CA VAL A 75 -13.91 8.39 21.13
C VAL A 75 -12.53 8.64 20.51
N ILE A 76 -12.37 8.26 19.25
CA ILE A 76 -11.21 8.56 18.43
C ILE A 76 -11.67 9.23 17.13
N ASP A 77 -10.80 10.07 16.58
CA ASP A 77 -10.97 10.65 15.25
C ASP A 77 -10.42 9.71 14.16
N TRP A 78 -10.67 10.09 12.90
CA TRP A 78 -10.21 9.33 11.73
C TRP A 78 -8.68 9.18 11.67
N ALA A 79 -7.92 10.21 12.07
CA ALA A 79 -6.47 10.17 12.03
C ALA A 79 -5.92 9.10 12.99
N LYS A 80 -6.50 9.00 14.20
CA LYS A 80 -6.16 7.95 15.17
C LYS A 80 -6.57 6.56 14.69
N ALA A 81 -7.76 6.39 14.12
CA ALA A 81 -8.19 5.11 13.55
C ALA A 81 -7.25 4.64 12.43
N ARG A 82 -6.88 5.54 11.52
CA ARG A 82 -5.89 5.29 10.48
C ARG A 82 -4.52 4.93 11.06
N ALA A 83 -4.07 5.64 12.09
CA ALA A 83 -2.80 5.35 12.74
C ALA A 83 -2.79 3.97 13.42
N MET A 84 -3.91 3.55 14.02
CA MET A 84 -4.07 2.18 14.52
C MET A 84 -3.87 1.18 13.37
N TYR A 85 -4.64 1.33 12.28
CA TYR A 85 -4.56 0.45 11.12
C TYR A 85 -3.16 0.34 10.53
N GLU A 86 -2.50 1.46 10.23
CA GLU A 86 -1.19 1.44 9.57
C GLU A 86 -0.11 0.79 10.44
N VAL A 87 -0.18 0.96 11.76
CA VAL A 87 0.81 0.42 12.70
C VAL A 87 0.55 -1.07 12.99
N THR A 88 -0.70 -1.52 13.00
CA THR A 88 -1.06 -2.94 13.21
C THR A 88 -1.13 -3.75 11.92
N ARG A 89 -1.08 -3.11 10.74
CA ARG A 89 -1.10 -3.76 9.42
C ARG A 89 -0.20 -5.00 9.31
N PRO A 90 1.08 -4.99 9.76
CA PRO A 90 1.98 -6.13 9.62
C PRO A 90 1.79 -7.25 10.66
N LEU A 91 0.89 -7.06 11.64
CA LEU A 91 0.66 -8.04 12.69
C LEU A 91 -0.30 -9.15 12.23
N SER A 92 -0.32 -10.26 12.98
CA SER A 92 -1.40 -11.24 12.90
C SER A 92 -2.72 -10.63 13.37
N ASP A 93 -3.86 -11.22 13.01
CA ASP A 93 -5.18 -10.74 13.45
C ASP A 93 -5.34 -10.83 14.97
N GLU A 94 -4.77 -11.86 15.58
CA GLU A 94 -4.76 -12.05 17.04
C GLU A 94 -3.95 -10.96 17.74
N ASP A 95 -2.76 -10.65 17.24
CA ASP A 95 -1.91 -9.61 17.80
C ASP A 95 -2.49 -8.21 17.57
N ALA A 96 -3.09 -7.96 16.40
CA ALA A 96 -3.80 -6.72 16.12
C ALA A 96 -4.96 -6.50 17.11
N ALA A 97 -5.74 -7.54 17.42
CA ALA A 97 -6.81 -7.48 18.41
C ALA A 97 -6.29 -7.21 19.83
N ARG A 98 -5.15 -7.80 20.22
CA ARG A 98 -4.48 -7.53 21.51
C ARG A 98 -4.01 -6.07 21.62
N VAL A 99 -3.46 -5.53 20.53
CA VAL A 99 -3.04 -4.11 20.46
C VAL A 99 -4.25 -3.18 20.57
N GLU A 100 -5.31 -3.47 19.81
CA GLU A 100 -6.55 -2.72 19.83
C GLU A 100 -7.13 -2.63 21.26
N ALA A 101 -7.31 -3.79 21.91
CA ALA A 101 -7.82 -3.86 23.28
C ALA A 101 -6.94 -3.06 24.26
N GLY A 102 -5.61 -3.19 24.16
CA GLY A 102 -4.68 -2.51 25.05
C GLY A 102 -4.64 -0.98 24.87
N VAL A 103 -4.80 -0.48 23.64
CA VAL A 103 -4.77 0.95 23.35
C VAL A 103 -6.10 1.61 23.77
N LEU A 104 -7.23 0.98 23.45
CA LEU A 104 -8.56 1.59 23.61
C LEU A 104 -9.08 1.62 25.05
N VAL A 105 -8.49 0.86 25.98
CA VAL A 105 -8.81 0.97 27.43
C VAL A 105 -8.66 2.40 27.95
N ASP A 106 -7.70 3.15 27.41
CA ASP A 106 -7.42 4.53 27.79
C ASP A 106 -6.80 5.26 26.59
N ALA A 107 -7.63 5.55 25.58
CA ALA A 107 -7.16 6.14 24.32
C ALA A 107 -6.69 7.59 24.56
N PRO A 108 -5.41 7.93 24.27
CA PRO A 108 -4.92 9.30 24.50
C PRO A 108 -5.60 10.33 23.60
N ASP A 109 -5.89 11.51 24.14
CA ASP A 109 -6.51 12.62 23.39
C ASP A 109 -5.64 13.13 22.25
N TYR A 110 -4.34 13.30 22.51
CA TYR A 110 -3.40 13.83 21.52
C TYR A 110 -2.91 12.74 20.57
N TYR A 111 -2.98 13.01 19.27
CA TYR A 111 -2.56 12.10 18.19
C TYR A 111 -1.15 11.51 18.40
N THR A 112 -0.16 12.33 18.77
CA THR A 112 1.23 11.87 18.96
C THR A 112 1.36 10.88 20.13
N ARG A 113 0.62 11.10 21.22
CA ARG A 113 0.56 10.18 22.37
C ARG A 113 -0.18 8.90 22.02
N PHE A 114 -1.27 9.00 21.26
CA PHE A 114 -2.00 7.85 20.73
C PHE A 114 -1.07 6.98 19.88
N GLN A 115 -0.41 7.56 18.88
CA GLN A 115 0.51 6.84 18.00
C GLN A 115 1.66 6.17 18.77
N ARG A 116 2.22 6.85 19.78
CA ARG A 116 3.24 6.26 20.66
C ARG A 116 2.69 5.08 21.47
N LYS A 117 1.46 5.17 21.97
CA LYS A 117 0.80 4.08 22.71
C LYS A 117 0.53 2.87 21.81
N VAL A 118 0.08 3.08 20.57
CA VAL A 118 -0.09 1.98 19.59
C VAL A 118 1.24 1.28 19.35
N ARG A 119 2.32 2.01 19.06
CA ARG A 119 3.66 1.43 18.85
C ARG A 119 4.19 0.69 20.09
N TYR A 120 3.94 1.22 21.28
CA TYR A 120 4.29 0.55 22.53
C TYR A 120 3.59 -0.81 22.64
N TRP A 121 2.28 -0.86 22.36
CA TRP A 121 1.53 -2.11 22.39
C TRP A 121 1.97 -3.09 21.30
N VAL A 122 2.26 -2.62 20.09
CA VAL A 122 2.85 -3.45 19.04
C VAL A 122 4.14 -4.11 19.51
N ASN A 123 5.08 -3.33 20.04
CA ASN A 123 6.36 -3.89 20.54
C ASN A 123 6.17 -4.84 21.73
N LYS A 124 5.13 -4.63 22.55
CA LYS A 124 4.82 -5.47 23.70
C LYS A 124 4.20 -6.82 23.29
N VAL A 125 3.36 -6.80 22.27
CA VAL A 125 2.62 -7.96 21.76
C VAL A 125 3.50 -8.79 20.81
N ASP A 126 4.32 -8.12 20.01
CA ASP A 126 5.21 -8.68 18.99
C ASP A 126 6.65 -8.15 19.16
N PRO A 127 7.38 -8.58 20.20
CA PRO A 127 8.75 -8.13 20.45
C PRO A 127 9.71 -8.61 19.36
N ASP A 128 9.53 -9.85 18.88
CA ASP A 128 10.42 -10.47 17.90
C ASP A 128 10.14 -10.00 16.47
N GLY A 129 8.89 -9.68 16.13
CA GLY A 129 8.54 -9.26 14.78
C GLY A 129 9.09 -7.91 14.39
N ALA A 130 9.42 -7.03 15.34
CA ALA A 130 10.17 -5.80 15.03
C ALA A 130 11.58 -6.13 14.52
N GLU A 131 12.22 -7.12 15.13
CA GLU A 131 13.55 -7.59 14.71
C GLU A 131 13.48 -8.40 13.42
N GLN A 132 12.45 -9.23 13.25
CA GLN A 132 12.21 -9.97 12.01
C GLN A 132 11.95 -9.01 10.84
N ARG A 133 11.12 -7.97 11.01
CA ARG A 133 10.89 -6.92 10.00
C ARG A 133 12.15 -6.12 9.67
N ARG A 134 13.08 -5.98 10.62
CA ARG A 134 14.39 -5.36 10.36
C ARG A 134 15.28 -6.25 9.49
N LYS A 135 15.13 -7.58 9.60
CA LYS A 135 15.85 -8.59 8.81
C LYS A 135 15.18 -8.90 7.47
N ASP A 136 13.90 -8.57 7.32
CA ASP A 136 13.16 -8.74 6.07
C ASP A 136 13.78 -7.91 4.95
N ARG A 137 14.03 -8.58 3.82
CA ARG A 137 14.63 -7.99 2.62
C ARG A 137 13.71 -8.31 1.45
N CYS A 138 13.21 -7.29 0.78
CA CYS A 138 12.37 -7.49 -0.39
C CYS A 138 12.56 -6.37 -1.41
N VAL A 139 12.36 -6.73 -2.67
CA VAL A 139 12.18 -5.78 -3.78
C VAL A 139 10.71 -5.84 -4.17
N THR A 140 10.05 -4.70 -4.18
CA THR A 140 8.64 -4.55 -4.54
C THR A 140 8.55 -3.85 -5.88
N PHE A 141 7.78 -4.39 -6.81
CA PHE A 141 7.48 -3.75 -8.07
C PHE A 141 5.96 -3.64 -8.20
N THR A 142 5.48 -2.41 -8.35
CA THR A 142 4.07 -2.10 -8.58
C THR A 142 3.99 -1.22 -9.82
N GLN A 143 3.15 -1.61 -10.78
CA GLN A 143 2.81 -0.73 -11.90
C GLN A 143 1.68 0.19 -11.44
N ASP A 144 1.84 1.49 -11.68
CA ASP A 144 0.81 2.48 -11.45
C ASP A 144 0.11 2.81 -12.79
N ASP A 145 -0.99 3.56 -12.71
CA ASP A 145 -1.69 4.07 -13.88
C ASP A 145 -0.79 5.07 -14.64
N ASP A 146 -1.07 5.31 -15.93
CA ASP A 146 -0.32 6.22 -16.80
C ASP A 146 1.11 5.79 -17.21
N GLY A 147 1.46 4.51 -17.06
CA GLY A 147 2.75 3.96 -17.52
C GLY A 147 3.91 4.20 -16.56
N GLU A 148 3.62 4.71 -15.37
CA GLU A 148 4.55 4.81 -14.26
C GLU A 148 4.67 3.47 -13.52
N ALA A 149 5.81 3.24 -12.88
CA ALA A 149 5.99 2.08 -12.02
C ALA A 149 6.81 2.43 -10.79
N PHE A 150 6.40 1.88 -9.65
CA PHE A 150 7.11 1.95 -8.41
C PHE A 150 8.00 0.72 -8.21
N LEU A 151 9.31 0.93 -8.18
CA LEU A 151 10.30 -0.04 -7.72
C LEU A 151 10.82 0.38 -6.34
N GLY A 152 10.55 -0.43 -5.32
CA GLY A 152 10.96 -0.17 -3.94
C GLY A 152 11.85 -1.28 -3.39
N ILE A 153 12.96 -0.91 -2.75
CA ILE A 153 13.84 -1.86 -2.04
C ILE A 153 13.69 -1.63 -0.54
N ARG A 154 13.38 -2.69 0.22
CA ARG A 154 13.28 -2.67 1.67
C ARG A 154 14.28 -3.66 2.27
N GLY A 155 14.93 -3.24 3.35
CA GLY A 155 15.94 -4.02 4.05
C GLY A 155 16.59 -3.26 5.19
N PRO A 156 17.61 -3.85 5.83
CA PRO A 156 18.39 -3.20 6.89
C PRO A 156 19.00 -1.88 6.41
N VAL A 157 18.90 -0.84 7.24
CA VAL A 157 19.44 0.50 6.92
C VAL A 157 20.94 0.47 6.66
N GLU A 158 21.65 -0.44 7.32
CA GLU A 158 23.09 -0.64 7.19
C GLU A 158 23.48 -1.11 5.78
N GLN A 159 22.56 -1.74 5.05
CA GLN A 159 22.75 -2.16 3.66
C GLN A 159 22.25 -1.12 2.66
N LEU A 160 21.08 -0.51 2.92
CA LEU A 160 20.45 0.43 1.98
C LEU A 160 21.02 1.85 2.03
N TYR A 161 21.44 2.32 3.20
CA TYR A 161 21.96 3.68 3.34
C TYR A 161 23.26 3.90 2.53
N PRO A 162 24.25 2.99 2.54
CA PRO A 162 25.42 3.11 1.67
C PRO A 162 25.06 3.13 0.17
N ALA A 163 24.04 2.37 -0.25
CA ALA A 163 23.57 2.37 -1.64
C ALA A 163 22.96 3.74 -2.01
N TYR A 164 22.09 4.28 -1.15
CA TYR A 164 21.52 5.63 -1.33
C TYR A 164 22.60 6.71 -1.39
N VAL A 165 23.58 6.68 -0.48
CA VAL A 165 24.68 7.66 -0.46
C VAL A 165 25.49 7.62 -1.75
N ARG A 166 25.78 6.45 -2.31
CA ARG A 166 26.47 6.33 -3.61
C ARG A 166 25.69 6.98 -4.75
N ILE A 167 24.38 6.69 -4.83
CA ILE A 167 23.48 7.29 -5.82
C ILE A 167 23.46 8.81 -5.67
N ASP A 168 23.25 9.31 -4.44
CA ASP A 168 23.18 10.76 -4.17
C ASP A 168 24.49 11.48 -4.52
N GLN A 169 25.62 10.92 -4.12
CA GLN A 169 26.93 11.50 -4.42
C GLN A 169 27.20 11.57 -5.93
N HIS A 170 26.87 10.52 -6.67
CA HIS A 170 27.06 10.49 -8.12
C HIS A 170 26.12 11.50 -8.82
N ALA A 171 24.84 11.53 -8.44
CA ALA A 171 23.88 12.52 -8.95
C ALA A 171 24.33 13.96 -8.68
N ARG A 172 24.86 14.26 -7.49
CA ARG A 172 25.41 15.59 -7.16
C ARG A 172 26.63 15.96 -7.99
N ARG A 173 27.52 15.00 -8.31
CA ARG A 173 28.67 15.25 -9.20
C ARG A 173 28.20 15.62 -10.60
N LEU A 174 27.24 14.90 -11.17
CA LEU A 174 26.64 15.24 -12.47
C LEU A 174 26.01 16.64 -12.44
N LYS A 175 25.30 16.97 -11.36
CA LYS A 175 24.71 18.30 -11.18
C LYS A 175 25.77 19.41 -11.15
N GLN A 176 26.90 19.18 -10.46
CA GLN A 176 28.02 20.12 -10.39
C GLN A 176 28.75 20.27 -11.74
N GLN A 177 28.70 19.26 -12.60
CA GLN A 177 29.26 19.30 -13.95
C GLN A 177 28.38 20.05 -14.97
N GLY A 178 27.27 20.64 -14.51
CA GLY A 178 26.41 21.48 -15.34
C GLY A 178 25.19 20.76 -15.92
N ASP A 179 24.85 19.56 -15.45
CA ASP A 179 23.64 18.88 -15.89
C ASP A 179 22.38 19.68 -15.49
N ALA A 180 21.54 19.99 -16.48
CA ALA A 180 20.34 20.80 -16.29
C ALA A 180 19.21 20.05 -15.57
N ARG A 181 19.20 18.69 -15.58
CA ARG A 181 18.16 17.85 -14.98
C ARG A 181 18.01 18.09 -13.47
N SER A 182 16.82 17.83 -12.92
CA SER A 182 16.59 17.92 -11.47
C SER A 182 17.48 16.91 -10.73
N LEU A 183 17.79 17.18 -9.46
CA LEU A 183 18.60 16.25 -8.67
C LEU A 183 17.90 14.89 -8.50
N ASP A 184 16.57 14.87 -8.46
CA ASP A 184 15.79 13.63 -8.34
C ASP A 184 15.81 12.82 -9.64
N ASN A 185 15.72 13.47 -10.81
CA ASN A 185 15.88 12.79 -12.09
C ASN A 185 17.28 12.18 -12.21
N LEU A 186 18.32 12.93 -11.78
CA LEU A 186 19.69 12.42 -11.78
C LEU A 186 19.88 11.23 -10.82
N ARG A 187 19.26 11.26 -9.64
CA ARG A 187 19.27 10.11 -8.72
C ARG A 187 18.59 8.90 -9.33
N PHE A 188 17.46 9.09 -10.00
CA PHE A 188 16.76 8.02 -10.70
C PHE A 188 17.64 7.40 -11.78
N ASP A 189 18.19 8.21 -12.68
CA ASP A 189 19.03 7.73 -13.79
C ASP A 189 20.25 6.96 -13.26
N VAL A 190 20.97 7.52 -12.28
CA VAL A 190 22.11 6.87 -11.63
C VAL A 190 21.71 5.56 -10.93
N ALA A 191 20.54 5.53 -10.28
CA ALA A 191 20.06 4.31 -9.66
C ALA A 191 19.77 3.23 -10.70
N MET A 192 19.17 3.58 -11.84
CA MET A 192 18.91 2.66 -12.94
C MET A 192 20.19 2.15 -13.57
N ASP A 193 21.19 3.00 -13.77
CA ASP A 193 22.52 2.58 -14.25
C ASP A 193 23.17 1.56 -13.29
N HIS A 194 23.08 1.80 -11.98
CA HIS A 194 23.61 0.87 -10.98
C HIS A 194 22.83 -0.45 -10.88
N LEU A 195 21.51 -0.43 -11.08
CA LEU A 195 20.65 -1.62 -10.95
C LEU A 195 20.66 -2.48 -12.22
N CYS A 196 20.68 -1.86 -13.40
CA CYS A 196 20.64 -2.57 -14.69
C CYS A 196 22.05 -2.95 -15.19
N GLY A 197 23.09 -2.22 -14.77
CA GLY A 197 24.46 -2.40 -15.27
C GLY A 197 24.56 -2.13 -16.78
N GLU A 198 25.68 -2.54 -17.39
CA GLU A 198 25.95 -2.36 -18.83
C GLU A 198 25.24 -3.39 -19.73
N ASN A 199 24.66 -4.46 -19.15
CA ASN A 199 24.12 -5.60 -19.90
C ASN A 199 22.58 -5.61 -19.94
N GLN A 200 21.99 -4.67 -20.67
CA GLN A 200 20.55 -4.63 -20.92
C GLN A 200 20.08 -5.66 -21.99
N SER A 201 21.02 -6.33 -22.67
CA SER A 201 20.76 -7.07 -23.92
C SER A 201 19.94 -8.36 -23.79
N HIS A 202 19.71 -8.89 -22.58
CA HIS A 202 19.02 -10.18 -22.39
C HIS A 202 17.78 -10.12 -21.48
N ILE A 203 17.41 -8.94 -20.97
CA ILE A 203 16.20 -8.78 -20.14
C ILE A 203 15.04 -8.35 -21.04
N LYS A 204 14.07 -9.25 -21.21
CA LYS A 204 12.87 -8.97 -22.02
C LYS A 204 11.95 -8.02 -21.25
N THR A 205 11.98 -6.73 -21.59
CA THR A 205 11.04 -5.74 -21.04
C THR A 205 9.65 -5.98 -21.62
N ILE A 206 8.67 -6.30 -20.76
CA ILE A 206 7.27 -6.43 -21.15
C ILE A 206 6.58 -5.12 -20.79
N VAL A 207 6.19 -4.36 -21.81
CA VAL A 207 5.37 -3.16 -21.66
C VAL A 207 3.91 -3.55 -21.92
N TRP A 208 3.06 -3.41 -20.92
CA TRP A 208 1.63 -3.65 -21.06
C TRP A 208 0.99 -2.39 -21.67
N VAL A 209 0.50 -2.52 -22.91
CA VAL A 209 -0.18 -1.43 -23.63
C VAL A 209 -1.66 -1.76 -23.72
N THR A 210 -2.50 -0.93 -23.11
CA THR A 210 -3.95 -1.01 -23.30
C THR A 210 -4.36 -0.08 -24.43
N VAL A 211 -4.85 -0.67 -25.52
CA VAL A 211 -5.44 0.05 -26.66
C VAL A 211 -6.93 -0.26 -26.72
N PRO A 212 -7.81 0.76 -26.91
CA PRO A 212 -9.22 0.52 -27.19
C PRO A 212 -9.37 -0.42 -28.40
N HIS A 213 -10.28 -1.39 -28.30
CA HIS A 213 -10.50 -2.35 -29.39
C HIS A 213 -10.85 -1.67 -30.72
N THR A 214 -11.44 -0.47 -30.69
CA THR A 214 -11.75 0.36 -31.85
C THR A 214 -10.50 0.89 -32.56
N THR A 215 -9.44 1.21 -31.80
CA THR A 215 -8.11 1.57 -32.33
C THR A 215 -7.45 0.34 -32.95
N LEU A 216 -7.55 -0.81 -32.29
CA LEU A 216 -6.99 -2.08 -32.78
C LEU A 216 -7.65 -2.54 -34.08
N LEU A 217 -8.94 -2.28 -34.25
CA LEU A 217 -9.71 -2.62 -35.45
C LEU A 217 -9.62 -1.56 -36.56
N GLY A 218 -8.91 -0.45 -36.35
CA GLY A 218 -8.74 0.60 -37.36
C GLY A 218 -10.00 1.41 -37.67
N VAL A 219 -10.99 1.41 -36.78
CA VAL A 219 -12.31 2.05 -37.00
C VAL A 219 -12.36 3.49 -36.48
N MET A 220 -11.31 3.98 -35.81
CA MET A 220 -11.27 5.33 -35.21
C MET A 220 -10.61 6.37 -36.12
N THR A 221 -11.37 7.39 -36.53
CA THR A 221 -10.95 8.52 -37.39
C THR A 221 -10.78 9.86 -36.67
N SER A 222 -10.71 9.91 -35.34
CA SER A 222 -10.51 11.16 -34.60
C SER A 222 -9.46 11.08 -33.47
N ARG A 223 -8.71 12.17 -33.31
CA ARG A 223 -7.68 12.35 -32.27
C ARG A 223 -8.35 12.44 -30.90
N VAL A 224 -8.14 11.44 -30.05
CA VAL A 224 -8.54 11.45 -28.64
C VAL A 224 -7.28 11.37 -27.78
N SER A 225 -7.22 12.22 -26.74
CA SER A 225 -6.22 12.15 -25.68
C SER A 225 -6.43 10.90 -24.84
N TYR A 226 -5.42 10.02 -24.84
CA TYR A 226 -5.44 8.76 -24.09
C TYR A 226 -5.27 9.04 -22.59
N SER A 227 -6.07 8.37 -21.76
CA SER A 227 -5.75 8.11 -20.35
C SER A 227 -5.67 6.59 -20.21
N ALA A 228 -4.57 6.10 -19.65
CA ALA A 228 -4.28 4.68 -19.57
C ALA A 228 -4.76 4.17 -18.21
N SER A 229 -5.76 3.28 -18.22
CA SER A 229 -6.09 2.45 -17.05
C SER A 229 -5.76 1.01 -17.38
N THR A 230 -4.95 0.37 -16.54
CA THR A 230 -4.56 -1.03 -16.71
C THR A 230 -4.69 -1.79 -15.41
N HIS A 231 -5.49 -2.85 -15.40
CA HIS A 231 -5.58 -3.78 -14.28
C HIS A 231 -4.42 -4.78 -14.34
N SER A 232 -3.57 -4.81 -13.30
CA SER A 232 -2.43 -5.72 -13.18
C SER A 232 -2.56 -6.58 -11.91
N PRO A 233 -2.24 -7.88 -11.96
CA PRO A 233 -2.31 -8.75 -10.80
C PRO A 233 -1.26 -8.31 -9.76
N ARG A 234 -1.73 -7.63 -8.72
CA ARG A 234 -0.92 -7.14 -7.59
C ARG A 234 -0.24 -8.30 -6.88
N LYS A 235 1.06 -8.50 -7.10
CA LYS A 235 1.91 -9.25 -6.16
C LYS A 235 2.49 -8.29 -5.14
N SER A 236 1.64 -7.82 -4.23
CA SER A 236 2.10 -7.09 -3.05
C SER A 236 2.77 -8.07 -2.09
N CYS A 237 3.92 -7.70 -1.51
CA CYS A 237 4.55 -8.46 -0.43
C CYS A 237 3.75 -8.42 0.90
N ALA A 238 2.49 -7.93 0.92
CA ALA A 238 1.76 -7.67 2.15
C ALA A 238 0.28 -8.08 2.13
N SER A 239 -0.12 -9.03 1.29
CA SER A 239 -1.53 -9.48 1.24
C SER A 239 -1.67 -10.99 1.25
N TRP A 240 -1.00 -11.70 2.16
CA TRP A 240 -1.33 -13.10 2.47
C TRP A 240 -1.33 -13.29 3.99
N PRO A 241 -2.45 -13.67 4.63
CA PRO A 241 -2.38 -14.25 5.96
C PRO A 241 -1.65 -15.60 5.86
N PRO A 242 -0.88 -16.02 6.87
CA PRO A 242 -0.21 -17.32 6.85
C PRO A 242 -1.27 -18.42 6.92
N THR A 243 -1.69 -18.98 5.78
CA THR A 243 -2.45 -20.22 5.75
C THR A 243 -1.51 -21.36 6.12
N ARG A 244 -1.50 -21.69 7.41
CA ARG A 244 -0.81 -22.88 7.94
C ARG A 244 -1.58 -24.13 7.51
N ASN A 245 -1.43 -24.58 6.27
CA ASN A 245 -2.05 -25.82 5.83
C ASN A 245 -1.14 -27.02 6.14
N ARG A 246 -1.33 -27.61 7.33
CA ARG A 246 -0.96 -29.00 7.58
C ARG A 246 -2.00 -29.89 6.88
N ARG A 247 -1.64 -30.47 5.73
CA ARG A 247 -1.99 -31.85 5.33
C ARG A 247 -1.37 -32.16 3.96
N GLY A 248 -0.75 -33.33 3.89
CA GLY A 248 0.02 -33.79 2.74
C GLY A 248 -0.80 -34.09 1.49
N GLY A 249 -0.10 -34.07 0.36
CA GLY A 249 -0.56 -34.52 -0.95
C GLY A 249 0.62 -34.45 -1.93
N GLU A 250 1.11 -35.60 -2.36
CA GLU A 250 2.20 -35.79 -3.33
C GLU A 250 1.79 -35.47 -4.78
N PHE A 251 2.81 -35.47 -5.67
CA PHE A 251 2.81 -35.53 -7.16
C PHE A 251 2.60 -34.23 -7.95
N SER A 252 3.26 -33.94 -9.08
CA SER A 252 4.38 -34.55 -9.84
C SER A 252 4.98 -33.48 -10.75
N MET A 253 6.30 -33.52 -10.97
CA MET A 253 7.04 -32.59 -11.83
C MET A 253 7.00 -33.07 -13.29
N ILE A 254 6.39 -32.30 -14.20
CA ILE A 254 6.59 -32.46 -15.65
C ILE A 254 7.48 -31.32 -16.14
N ARG A 255 8.75 -31.66 -16.43
CA ARG A 255 9.62 -30.83 -17.28
C ARG A 255 9.16 -30.95 -18.74
N ARG A 256 9.16 -29.85 -19.48
CA ARG A 256 9.38 -29.90 -20.93
C ARG A 256 10.66 -29.15 -21.28
N ALA A 257 11.57 -29.90 -21.88
CA ALA A 257 12.69 -29.42 -22.67
C ALA A 257 12.20 -29.04 -24.07
N GLY A 258 12.92 -28.11 -24.72
CA GLY A 258 12.69 -27.65 -26.07
C GLY A 258 13.03 -26.17 -26.18
#